data_AF-A0A2K4ZBQ1-F1
#
_entry.id   AF-A0A2K4ZBQ1-F1
#
_cell.length_a   1.000
_cell.length_b   1.000
_cell.length_c   1.000
_cell.angle_alpha   90.00
_cell.angle_beta   90.00
_cell.angle_gamma   90.00
#
_symmetry.space_group_name_H-M   'P 1'
#
loop_
_entity.id
_entity.type
_entity.pdbx_description
1 polymer ?
#
loop_
_entity_poly.entity_id
_entity_poly.type
_entity_poly.pdbx_seq_one_letter_code
_entity_poly.pdbx_strand_id
1 'polypeptide(L)' 'MNFKEMLLQAKVGREPAVIALLEMYKPLLVKYAIINGRFDEDLYQELCITLLKCIQLFRM' A
#
# COMPACT_ATOMS: atom_id res chain seq x y z
N MET A 1 -8.90 10.30 12.24
CA MET A 1 -7.71 10.71 11.47
C MET A 1 -8.11 10.82 10.03
N ASN A 2 -7.90 11.98 9.40
CA ASN A 2 -8.15 12.12 7.96
C ASN A 2 -7.03 11.43 7.15
N PHE A 3 -7.24 11.26 5.85
CA PHE A 3 -6.25 10.59 4.99
C PHE A 3 -4.88 11.30 5.00
N LYS A 4 -4.87 12.63 5.02
CA LYS A 4 -3.63 13.43 5.03
C LYS A 4 -2.79 13.15 6.28
N GLU A 5 -3.42 13.12 7.44
CA GLU A 5 -2.77 12.76 8.71
C GLU A 5 -2.24 11.31 8.67
N MET A 6 -3.03 10.38 8.12
CA MET A 6 -2.60 8.98 7.90
C MET A 6 -1.37 8.86 7.04
N LEU A 7 -1.35 9.58 5.93
CA LEU A 7 -0.21 9.60 5.04
C LEU A 7 1.02 10.18 5.74
N LEU A 8 0.90 11.29 6.47
CA LEU A 8 2.01 11.88 7.22
C LEU A 8 2.58 10.94 8.29
N GLN A 9 1.71 10.26 9.05
CA GLN A 9 2.15 9.29 10.06
C GLN A 9 2.84 8.07 9.43
N ALA A 10 2.32 7.58 8.30
CA ALA A 10 2.94 6.48 7.58
C ALA A 10 4.30 6.85 6.99
N LYS A 11 4.46 8.09 6.50
CA LYS A 11 5.74 8.63 6.00
C LYS A 11 6.84 8.61 7.07
N VAL A 12 6.51 8.92 8.32
CA VAL A 12 7.47 8.85 9.43
C VAL A 12 7.64 7.44 10.03
N GLY A 13 7.10 6.40 9.36
CA GLY A 13 7.30 5.01 9.74
C GLY A 13 6.38 4.50 10.86
N ARG A 14 5.27 5.19 11.18
CA ARG A 14 4.32 4.69 12.17
C ARG A 14 3.60 3.46 11.62
N GLU A 15 3.94 2.30 12.16
CA GLU A 15 3.41 1.01 11.76
C GLU A 15 1.86 0.96 11.66
N PRO A 16 1.08 1.48 12.64
CA PRO A 16 -0.39 1.46 12.52
C PRO A 16 -0.93 2.23 11.31
N ALA A 17 -0.26 3.34 10.94
CA ALA A 17 -0.66 4.13 9.79
C ALA A 17 -0.25 3.47 8.47
N VAL A 18 0.91 2.79 8.44
CA VAL A 18 1.36 1.99 7.29
C VAL A 18 0.40 0.82 7.04
N ILE A 19 0.03 0.08 8.08
CA ILE A 19 -0.92 -1.04 7.99
C ILE A 19 -2.29 -0.54 7.53
N ALA A 20 -2.78 0.58 8.07
CA ALA A 20 -4.07 1.14 7.66
C ALA A 20 -4.09 1.52 6.17
N LEU A 21 -3.00 2.06 5.62
CA LEU A 21 -2.89 2.33 4.19
C LEU A 21 -2.81 1.04 3.36
N LEU A 22 -2.05 0.03 3.80
CA LEU A 22 -1.99 -1.25 3.10
C LEU A 22 -3.37 -1.92 3.04
N GLU A 23 -4.11 -1.99 4.15
CA GLU A 23 -5.45 -2.56 4.18
C GLU A 23 -6.45 -1.76 3.33
N MET A 24 -6.33 -0.43 3.29
CA MET A 24 -7.17 0.42 2.43
C MET A 24 -6.97 0.12 0.94
N TYR A 25 -5.72 -0.10 0.51
CA TYR A 25 -5.39 -0.37 -0.89
C TYR A 25 -5.44 -1.86 -1.26
N LYS A 26 -5.54 -2.77 -0.29
CA LYS A 26 -5.54 -4.23 -0.47
C LYS A 26 -6.49 -4.73 -1.57
N PRO A 27 -7.74 -4.27 -1.70
CA PRO A 27 -8.62 -4.73 -2.79
C PRO A 27 -8.05 -4.42 -4.19
N LEU A 28 -7.37 -3.28 -4.35
CA LEU A 28 -6.73 -2.91 -5.61
C LEU A 28 -5.46 -3.72 -5.85
N LEU A 29 -4.63 -3.87 -4.81
CA LEU A 29 -3.39 -4.67 -4.88
C LEU A 29 -3.71 -6.12 -5.28
N VAL A 30 -4.74 -6.72 -4.67
CA VAL A 30 -5.20 -8.08 -5.02
C VAL A 30 -5.74 -8.11 -6.44
N LYS A 31 -6.59 -7.15 -6.84
CA LYS A 31 -7.15 -7.08 -8.20
C LYS A 31 -6.04 -7.07 -9.26
N TYR A 32 -4.99 -6.28 -9.07
CA TYR A 32 -3.90 -6.16 -10.04
C TYR A 32 -2.86 -7.28 -9.96
N ALA A 33 -2.84 -8.04 -8.86
CA ALA A 33 -2.06 -9.26 -8.75
C ALA A 33 -2.72 -10.48 -9.42
N ILE A 34 -3.95 -10.36 -9.92
CA ILE A 34 -4.62 -11.45 -10.64
C ILE A 34 -4.32 -11.34 -12.14
N ILE A 35 -3.52 -12.28 -12.65
CA ILE A 35 -3.18 -12.39 -14.06
C ILE A 35 -3.80 -13.66 -14.64
N ASN A 36 -4.58 -13.52 -15.72
CA ASN A 36 -5.29 -14.65 -16.36
C ASN A 36 -6.12 -15.49 -15.37
N GLY A 37 -6.76 -14.82 -14.40
CA GLY A 37 -7.61 -15.46 -13.39
C GLY A 37 -6.86 -16.18 -12.27
N ARG A 38 -5.53 -16.08 -12.22
CA ARG A 38 -4.70 -16.64 -11.13
C ARG A 38 -4.07 -15.53 -10.32
N PHE A 39 -4.09 -15.71 -9.00
CA PHE A 39 -3.38 -14.82 -8.10
C PHE A 39 -1.88 -15.09 -8.19
N ASP A 40 -1.11 -14.03 -8.44
CA ASP A 40 0.34 -14.04 -8.46
C ASP A 40 0.85 -13.42 -7.15
N GLU A 41 1.36 -14.28 -6.26
CA GLU A 41 1.83 -13.89 -4.93
C GLU A 41 3.04 -12.95 -4.99
N ASP A 42 3.96 -13.18 -5.93
CA ASP A 42 5.17 -12.37 -6.09
C ASP A 42 4.79 -10.98 -6.61
N LEU A 43 3.87 -10.90 -7.57
CA LEU A 43 3.34 -9.63 -8.06
C LEU A 43 2.59 -8.88 -6.95
N TYR A 44 1.82 -9.56 -6.12
CA TYR A 44 1.16 -8.93 -4.96
C TYR A 44 2.19 -8.34 -3.99
N GLN A 45 3.26 -9.07 -3.67
CA GLN A 45 4.33 -8.59 -2.81
C GLN A 45 5.04 -7.37 -3.42
N GLU A 46 5.36 -7.38 -4.71
CA GLU A 46 5.96 -6.25 -5.42
C GLU A 46 5.05 -5.02 -5.44
N LEU A 47 3.74 -5.21 -5.60
CA LEU A 47 2.75 -4.13 -5.51
C LEU A 47 2.71 -3.53 -4.08
N CYS A 48 2.77 -4.37 -3.04
CA CYS A 48 2.85 -3.92 -1.65
C CYS A 48 4.13 -3.10 -1.40
N ILE A 49 5.29 -3.60 -1.83
CA ILE A 49 6.58 -2.90 -1.71
C ILE A 49 6.55 -1.57 -2.46
N THR A 50 5.95 -1.55 -3.65
CA THR A 50 5.81 -0.34 -4.47
C THR A 50 4.92 0.69 -3.76
N LEU A 51 3.81 0.28 -3.17
CA LEU A 51 2.97 1.18 -2.37
C LEU A 51 3.75 1.79 -1.19
N LEU A 52 4.53 0.98 -0.47
CA LEU A 52 5.38 1.49 0.62
C LEU A 52 6.39 2.53 0.14
N LYS A 53 7.06 2.28 -1.00
CA LYS A 53 7.96 3.25 -1.64
C LYS A 53 7.21 4.53 -2.03
N CYS A 54 6.03 4.41 -2.61
CA CYS A 54 5.20 5.56 -2.98
C CYS A 54 4.82 6.40 -1.76
N ILE A 55 4.39 5.78 -0.65
CA ILE A 55 4.10 6.48 0.61
C ILE A 55 5.32 7.29 1.04
N GLN A 56 6.51 6.68 1.07
CA GLN A 56 7.75 7.33 1.48
C GLN A 56 8.17 8.49 0.55
N LEU A 57 7.98 8.34 -0.77
CA LEU A 57 8.43 9.32 -1.76
C LEU A 57 7.39 10.41 -2.10
N PHE A 58 6.11 10.21 -1.79
CA PHE A 58 5.03 11.13 -2.15
C PHE A 58 5.25 12.53 -1.55
N ARG A 59 5.23 13.58 -2.38
CA ARG A 59 5.35 14.97 -1.92
C ARG A 59 3.97 15.49 -1.51
N MET A 60 3.88 16.07 -0.31
CA MET A 60 2.64 16.56 0.30
C MET A 60 2.21 17.91 -0.24
#